data_AF-A0A966R8D4-F1
#
_entry.id   AF-A0A966R8D4-F1
#
_cell.length_a   1.000
_cell.length_b   1.000
_cell.length_c   1.000
_cell.angle_alpha   90.00
_cell.angle_beta   90.00
_cell.angle_gamma   90.00
#
_symmetry.space_group_name_H-M   'P 1'
#
loop_
_entity.id
_entity.type
_entity.pdbx_description
1 polymer ?
#
loop_
_entity_poly.entity_id
_entity_poly.type
_entity_poly.pdbx_seq_one_letter_code
_entity_poly.pdbx_strand_id
1 'polypeptide(L)'
;MQTLKGFEQHSYSSLTERLGYLISRQTLTNWINNGTLRPAQVTRQSHNTHLLFSTAKLNALHKLLKKAQIVHAAKIQGNSRFTLAQRLATGRRNAKACHDNNELRRHLGRKELSELNPAMNPDDAIGRMSLTYDPTRDKNLIRIFGGFGKWKT
;
A
#
# COMPACT_ATOMS: atom_id res chain seq x y z
N MET A 1 -8.74 -15.05 -13.11
CA MET A 1 -9.40 -14.66 -11.84
C MET A 1 -10.78 -15.29 -11.82
N GLN A 2 -11.06 -16.20 -10.89
CA GLN A 2 -12.44 -16.67 -10.65
C GLN A 2 -13.14 -15.64 -9.77
N THR A 3 -14.11 -14.92 -10.33
CA THR A 3 -15.01 -14.02 -9.61
C THR A 3 -16.20 -14.81 -9.10
N LEU A 4 -16.11 -15.33 -7.87
CA LEU A 4 -17.32 -15.57 -7.08
C LEU A 4 -18.00 -14.20 -6.93
N LYS A 5 -19.25 -14.04 -7.38
CA LYS A 5 -19.95 -12.74 -7.45
C LYS A 5 -19.65 -11.86 -6.22
N GLY A 6 -18.92 -10.75 -6.43
CA GLY A 6 -18.60 -9.77 -5.39
C GLY A 6 -17.33 -10.03 -4.56
N PHE A 7 -16.57 -11.09 -4.86
CA PHE A 7 -15.29 -11.39 -4.21
C PHE A 7 -14.13 -11.47 -5.21
N GLU A 8 -12.96 -11.05 -4.75
CA GLU A 8 -11.69 -11.11 -5.47
C GLU A 8 -10.63 -11.80 -4.61
N GLN A 9 -9.91 -12.75 -5.20
CA GLN A 9 -8.78 -13.42 -4.58
C GLN A 9 -7.48 -12.79 -5.07
N HIS A 10 -6.60 -12.43 -4.14
CA HIS A 10 -5.35 -11.73 -4.43
C HIS A 10 -4.17 -12.34 -3.67
N SER A 11 -2.98 -12.37 -4.28
CA SER A 11 -1.72 -12.46 -3.53
C SER A 11 -1.36 -11.09 -2.96
N TYR A 12 -0.33 -10.99 -2.12
CA TYR A 12 0.12 -9.68 -1.65
C TYR A 12 0.59 -8.77 -2.80
N SER A 13 1.26 -9.33 -3.81
CA SER A 13 1.71 -8.56 -4.99
C SER A 13 0.51 -8.11 -5.83
N SER A 14 -0.44 -8.99 -6.14
CA SER A 14 -1.62 -8.60 -6.93
C SER A 14 -2.54 -7.64 -6.16
N LEU A 15 -2.58 -7.73 -4.82
CA LEU A 15 -3.30 -6.78 -3.97
C LEU A 15 -2.66 -5.38 -4.00
N THR A 16 -1.33 -5.31 -3.99
CA THR A 16 -0.57 -4.07 -4.10
C THR A 16 -0.88 -3.36 -5.43
N GLU A 17 -0.85 -4.12 -6.52
CA GLU A 17 -1.23 -3.64 -7.85
C GLU A 17 -2.70 -3.21 -7.90
N ARG A 18 -3.62 -4.01 -7.34
CA ARG A 18 -5.06 -3.70 -7.26
C ARG A 18 -5.37 -2.41 -6.50
N LEU A 19 -4.51 -2.04 -5.55
CA LEU A 19 -4.58 -0.79 -4.78
C LEU A 19 -3.74 0.34 -5.42
N GLY A 20 -3.17 0.12 -6.60
CA GLY A 20 -2.48 1.13 -7.40
C GLY A 20 -1.13 1.56 -6.85
N TYR A 21 -0.42 0.65 -6.16
CA TYR A 21 0.89 0.91 -5.53
C TYR A 21 0.85 2.07 -4.53
N LEU A 22 -0.31 2.29 -3.90
CA LEU A 22 -0.50 3.33 -2.88
C LEU A 22 0.04 2.89 -1.52
N ILE A 23 0.08 1.59 -1.28
CA ILE A 23 0.58 0.92 -0.09
C ILE A 23 1.45 -0.25 -0.54
N SER A 24 2.51 -0.51 0.18
CA SER A 24 3.46 -1.55 -0.12
C SER A 24 2.97 -2.96 0.26
N ARG A 25 3.60 -3.97 -0.31
CA ARG A 25 3.37 -5.38 0.01
C ARG A 25 3.62 -5.65 1.48
N GLN A 26 4.71 -5.10 2.02
CA GLN A 26 5.08 -5.30 3.42
C GLN A 26 4.09 -4.66 4.39
N THR A 27 3.58 -3.47 4.06
CA THR A 27 2.54 -2.81 4.85
C THR A 27 1.24 -3.62 4.83
N LEU A 28 0.84 -4.15 3.67
CA LEU A 28 -0.33 -5.03 3.57
C LEU A 28 -0.17 -6.29 4.41
N THR A 29 1.00 -6.94 4.37
CA THR A 29 1.34 -8.08 5.23
C THR A 29 1.18 -7.72 6.71
N ASN A 30 1.71 -6.58 7.13
CA ASN A 30 1.60 -6.11 8.52
C ASN A 30 0.14 -5.84 8.91
N TRP A 31 -0.63 -5.17 8.06
CA TRP A 31 -2.05 -4.89 8.30
C TRP A 31 -2.91 -6.15 8.40
N ILE A 32 -2.56 -7.20 7.65
CA ILE A 32 -3.28 -8.47 7.72
C ILE A 32 -2.88 -9.22 8.99
N ASN A 33 -1.58 -9.30 9.29
CA ASN A 33 -1.07 -9.98 10.47
C ASN A 33 -1.54 -9.36 11.79
N ASN A 34 -1.64 -8.02 11.86
CA ASN A 34 -2.12 -7.31 13.04
C ASN A 34 -3.65 -7.15 13.07
N GLY A 35 -4.36 -7.62 12.04
CA GLY A 35 -5.82 -7.59 11.96
C GLY A 35 -6.43 -6.23 11.60
N THR A 36 -5.64 -5.24 11.19
CA THR A 36 -6.10 -3.94 10.66
C THR A 36 -6.89 -4.13 9.36
N LEU A 37 -6.41 -4.97 8.45
CA LEU A 37 -7.08 -5.34 7.21
C LEU A 37 -7.44 -6.83 7.24
N ARG A 38 -8.72 -7.13 7.40
CA ARG A 38 -9.20 -8.52 7.49
C ARG A 38 -9.73 -9.05 6.15
N PRO A 39 -9.09 -10.03 5.52
CA PRO A 39 -9.70 -10.77 4.41
C PRO A 39 -10.87 -11.62 4.92
N ALA A 40 -11.80 -11.95 4.03
CA ALA A 40 -12.88 -12.90 4.30
C ALA A 40 -12.34 -14.32 4.48
N GLN A 41 -11.30 -14.67 3.73
CA GLN A 41 -10.61 -15.95 3.84
C GLN A 41 -9.12 -15.78 3.53
N VAL A 42 -8.30 -16.58 4.21
CA VAL A 42 -6.86 -16.70 3.92
C VAL A 42 -6.60 -18.15 3.52
N THR A 43 -6.06 -18.34 2.33
CA THR A 43 -5.66 -19.65 1.81
C THR A 43 -4.16 -19.66 1.64
N ARG A 44 -3.46 -20.53 2.37
CA ARG A 44 -2.01 -20.70 2.27
C ARG A 44 -1.72 -21.91 1.40
N GLN A 45 -1.05 -21.72 0.27
CA GLN A 45 -0.64 -22.78 -0.64
C GLN A 45 0.87 -22.77 -0.79
N SER A 46 1.55 -23.75 -0.19
CA SER A 46 3.01 -23.96 -0.20
C SER A 46 3.84 -22.69 0.07
N HIS A 47 4.06 -21.86 -0.96
CA HIS A 47 4.86 -20.62 -0.91
C HIS A 47 4.05 -19.33 -1.11
N ASN A 48 2.75 -19.42 -1.39
CA ASN A 48 1.89 -18.28 -1.67
C ASN A 48 0.71 -18.20 -0.69
N THR A 49 0.47 -16.97 -0.20
CA THR A 49 -0.73 -16.65 0.57
C THR A 49 -1.71 -15.94 -0.34
N HIS A 50 -2.90 -16.52 -0.47
CA HIS A 50 -4.02 -15.93 -1.16
C HIS A 50 -5.03 -15.38 -0.16
N LEU A 51 -5.52 -14.18 -0.45
CA LEU A 51 -6.38 -13.39 0.40
C LEU A 51 -7.68 -13.13 -0.36
N LEU A 52 -8.80 -13.57 0.19
CA LEU A 52 -10.11 -13.32 -0.37
C LEU A 52 -10.69 -12.05 0.24
N PHE A 53 -11.06 -11.08 -0.59
CA PHE A 53 -11.75 -9.87 -0.15
C PHE A 53 -13.03 -9.66 -0.96
N SER A 54 -14.04 -9.07 -0.33
CA SER A 54 -15.16 -8.52 -1.10
C SER A 54 -14.67 -7.34 -1.97
N THR A 55 -15.08 -7.28 -3.23
CA THR A 55 -14.77 -6.17 -4.16
C THR A 55 -15.15 -4.81 -3.57
N ALA A 56 -16.30 -4.71 -2.90
CA ALA A 56 -16.75 -3.47 -2.27
C ALA A 56 -15.75 -2.94 -1.23
N LYS A 57 -15.20 -3.84 -0.39
CA LYS A 57 -14.17 -3.51 0.60
C LYS A 57 -12.87 -3.03 -0.04
N LEU A 58 -12.42 -3.68 -1.12
CA LEU A 58 -11.23 -3.24 -1.85
C LEU A 58 -11.44 -1.88 -2.53
N ASN A 59 -12.62 -1.63 -3.08
CA ASN A 59 -12.98 -0.33 -3.67
C ASN A 59 -13.00 0.78 -2.62
N ALA A 60 -13.59 0.53 -1.45
CA ALA A 60 -13.60 1.47 -0.34
C ALA A 60 -12.17 1.77 0.15
N LEU A 61 -11.35 0.73 0.33
CA LEU A 61 -9.95 0.87 0.72
C LEU A 61 -9.16 1.70 -0.32
N HIS A 62 -9.29 1.37 -1.60
CA HIS A 62 -8.61 2.10 -2.67
C HIS A 62 -9.00 3.60 -2.67
N LYS A 63 -10.29 3.92 -2.46
CA LYS A 63 -10.75 5.31 -2.37
C LYS A 63 -10.14 6.05 -1.18
N LEU A 64 -10.05 5.39 -0.02
CA LEU A 64 -9.41 5.94 1.18
C LEU A 64 -7.92 6.20 0.96
N LEU A 65 -7.20 5.24 0.39
CA LEU A 65 -5.77 5.37 0.09
C LEU A 65 -5.50 6.50 -0.90
N LYS A 66 -6.34 6.65 -1.94
CA LYS A 66 -6.25 7.79 -2.87
C LYS A 66 -6.42 9.12 -2.15
N LYS A 67 -7.42 9.23 -1.27
CA LYS A 67 -7.65 10.45 -0.49
C LYS A 67 -6.46 10.76 0.41
N ALA A 68 -5.90 9.75 1.09
CA ALA A 68 -4.71 9.92 1.92
C ALA A 68 -3.52 10.41 1.08
N GLN A 69 -3.24 9.76 -0.05
CA GLN A 69 -2.16 10.18 -0.97
C GLN A 69 -2.29 11.66 -1.38
N ILE A 70 -3.50 12.11 -1.73
CA ILE A 70 -3.77 13.51 -2.10
C ILE A 70 -3.45 14.45 -0.93
N VAL A 71 -3.95 14.14 0.27
CA VAL A 71 -3.70 14.95 1.48
C VAL A 71 -2.20 15.03 1.79
N HIS A 72 -1.50 13.91 1.73
CA HIS A 72 -0.06 13.86 2.01
C HIS A 72 0.75 14.60 0.96
N ALA A 73 0.44 14.44 -0.33
CA ALA A 73 1.10 15.18 -1.40
C ALA A 73 0.85 16.70 -1.31
N ALA A 74 -0.35 17.12 -0.92
CA ALA A 74 -0.70 18.53 -0.71
C ALA A 74 0.06 19.17 0.46
N LYS A 75 0.31 18.43 1.56
CA LYS A 75 1.10 18.92 2.70
C LYS A 75 2.53 19.35 2.33
N ILE A 76 3.10 18.79 1.26
CA ILE A 76 4.46 19.11 0.78
C ILE A 76 4.42 20.12 -0.38
N GLN A 77 3.24 20.65 -0.71
CA GLN A 77 3.08 21.59 -1.83
C GLN A 77 3.73 22.95 -1.54
N GLY A 78 3.83 23.33 -0.26
CA GLY A 78 4.24 24.68 0.17
C GLY A 78 5.60 25.18 -0.33
N ASN A 79 6.40 24.37 -1.03
CA ASN A 79 7.71 24.80 -1.56
C ASN A 79 8.23 24.00 -2.76
N SER A 80 7.39 23.53 -3.70
CA SER A 80 7.95 22.76 -4.84
C SER A 80 7.32 23.05 -6.21
N ARG A 81 8.21 23.03 -7.22
CA ARG A 81 7.97 23.28 -8.64
C ARG A 81 7.00 22.30 -9.31
N PHE A 82 6.66 21.19 -8.66
CA PHE A 82 5.77 20.17 -9.23
C PHE A 82 4.32 20.38 -8.84
N THR A 83 3.41 20.25 -9.81
CA THR A 83 1.97 20.24 -9.56
C THR A 83 1.56 19.05 -8.70
N LEU A 84 0.42 19.14 -8.04
CA LEU A 84 -0.13 18.03 -7.24
C LEU A 84 -0.29 16.76 -8.10
N ALA A 85 -0.79 16.88 -9.33
CA ALA A 85 -0.97 15.75 -10.24
C ALA A 85 0.35 15.06 -10.60
N GLN A 86 1.40 15.85 -10.89
CA GLN A 86 2.74 15.32 -11.19
C GLN A 86 3.33 14.54 -10.01
N ARG A 87 3.12 15.02 -8.79
CA ARG A 87 3.58 14.34 -7.56
C ARG A 87 2.89 12.98 -7.40
N LEU A 88 1.56 12.98 -7.44
CA LEU A 88 0.77 11.76 -7.29
C LEU A 88 1.16 10.69 -8.32
N ALA A 89 1.42 11.10 -9.56
CA ALA A 89 1.89 10.21 -10.62
C ALA A 89 3.31 9.70 -10.35
N THR A 90 4.23 10.56 -9.94
CA THR A 90 5.62 10.18 -9.64
C THR A 90 5.73 9.25 -8.45
N GLY A 91 4.99 9.50 -7.35
CA GLY A 91 4.98 8.60 -6.20
C GLY A 91 4.51 7.19 -6.55
N ARG A 92 3.45 7.05 -7.34
CA ARG A 92 2.97 5.72 -7.80
C ARG A 92 3.95 5.03 -8.74
N ARG A 93 4.57 5.78 -9.67
CA ARG A 93 5.59 5.24 -10.58
C ARG A 93 6.80 4.70 -9.81
N ASN A 94 7.27 5.46 -8.82
CA ASN A 94 8.41 5.04 -8.01
C ASN A 94 8.05 3.83 -7.13
N ALA A 95 6.86 3.81 -6.54
CA ALA A 95 6.39 2.66 -5.77
C ALA A 95 6.31 1.39 -6.63
N LYS A 96 5.78 1.51 -7.86
CA LYS A 96 5.78 0.41 -8.83
C LYS A 96 7.19 -0.03 -9.19
N ALA A 97 8.08 0.90 -9.55
CA ALA A 97 9.46 0.57 -9.92
C ALA A 97 10.22 -0.12 -8.77
N CYS A 98 9.99 0.32 -7.53
CA CYS A 98 10.55 -0.33 -6.35
C CYS A 98 10.00 -1.74 -6.15
N HIS A 99 8.68 -1.94 -6.33
CA HIS A 99 8.05 -3.25 -6.29
C HIS A 99 8.62 -4.20 -7.35
N ASP A 100 8.70 -3.76 -8.61
CA ASP A 100 9.25 -4.55 -9.72
C ASP A 100 10.73 -4.92 -9.46
N ASN A 101 11.52 -4.00 -8.90
CA ASN A 101 12.90 -4.26 -8.50
C ASN A 101 12.97 -5.30 -7.37
N ASN A 102 12.06 -5.24 -6.39
CA ASN A 102 12.00 -6.23 -5.32
C ASN A 102 11.57 -7.63 -5.80
N GLU A 103 10.65 -7.73 -6.77
CA GLU A 103 10.36 -9.00 -7.46
C GLU A 103 11.65 -9.59 -8.07
N LEU A 104 12.41 -8.78 -8.82
CA LEU A 104 13.70 -9.20 -9.39
C LEU A 104 14.71 -9.60 -8.30
N ARG A 105 14.84 -8.80 -7.24
CA ARG A 105 15.78 -9.08 -6.14
C ARG A 105 15.43 -10.39 -5.44
N ARG A 106 14.15 -10.71 -5.26
CA ARG A 106 13.70 -12.01 -4.73
C ARG A 106 14.13 -13.17 -5.61
N HIS A 107 13.90 -13.07 -6.93
CA HIS A 107 14.35 -14.09 -7.88
C HIS A 107 15.86 -14.29 -7.85
N LEU A 108 16.62 -13.23 -7.59
CA LEU A 108 18.09 -13.25 -7.48
C LEU A 108 18.61 -13.59 -6.07
N GLY A 109 17.75 -13.89 -5.10
CA GLY A 109 18.16 -14.15 -3.71
C GLY A 109 18.79 -12.95 -2.99
N ARG A 110 18.55 -11.73 -3.46
CA ARG A 110 19.10 -10.48 -2.91
C ARG A 110 18.17 -9.87 -1.87
N LYS A 111 18.74 -9.19 -0.88
CA LYS A 111 18.00 -8.43 0.14
C LYS A 111 17.08 -7.39 -0.52
N GLU A 112 15.79 -7.39 -0.23
CA GLU A 112 14.81 -6.43 -0.74
C GLU A 112 15.13 -4.98 -0.30
N LEU A 113 14.71 -4.01 -1.12
CA LEU A 113 14.70 -2.59 -0.79
C LEU A 113 13.46 -2.27 0.05
N SER A 114 13.53 -1.19 0.84
CA SER A 114 12.35 -0.67 1.54
C SER A 114 11.31 -0.18 0.53
N GLU A 115 10.12 -0.75 0.56
CA GLU A 115 9.04 -0.40 -0.38
C GLU A 115 8.35 0.91 0.01
N LEU A 116 8.04 1.72 -1.01
CA LEU A 116 7.41 3.02 -0.84
C LEU A 116 5.91 2.88 -0.53
N ASN A 117 5.39 3.79 0.30
CA ASN A 117 3.98 3.86 0.70
C ASN A 117 3.41 5.26 0.42
N PRO A 118 3.12 5.62 -0.85
CA PRO A 118 2.65 6.97 -1.21
C PRO A 118 1.42 7.46 -0.44
N ALA A 119 0.54 6.56 0.01
CA ALA A 119 -0.64 6.94 0.80
C ALA A 119 -0.35 7.18 2.28
N MET A 120 0.81 6.80 2.80
CA MET A 120 1.21 6.98 4.21
C MET A 120 2.31 8.02 4.35
N ASN A 121 3.29 7.99 3.45
CA ASN A 121 4.51 8.77 3.55
C ASN A 121 4.48 9.95 2.57
N PRO A 122 4.62 11.20 3.08
CA PRO A 122 4.68 12.37 2.22
C PRO A 122 5.82 12.29 1.17
N ASP A 123 7.03 11.91 1.56
CA ASP A 123 8.20 11.89 0.65
C ASP A 123 8.05 10.87 -0.48
N ASP A 124 7.50 9.69 -0.17
CA ASP A 124 7.15 8.65 -1.16
C ASP A 124 6.11 9.17 -2.14
N ALA A 125 5.15 9.98 -1.67
CA ALA A 125 4.11 10.58 -2.51
C ALA A 125 4.66 11.58 -3.54
N ILE A 126 5.87 12.10 -3.34
CA ILE A 126 6.54 13.02 -4.29
C ILE A 126 7.74 12.38 -5.00
N GLY A 127 8.06 11.11 -4.67
CA GLY A 127 9.18 10.39 -5.26
C GLY A 127 10.55 10.88 -4.79
N ARG A 128 10.64 11.53 -3.62
CA ARG A 128 11.93 11.78 -2.99
C ARG A 128 12.38 10.50 -2.31
N MET A 129 13.59 10.02 -2.63
CA MET A 129 14.21 8.93 -1.87
C MET A 129 14.43 9.44 -0.44
N SER A 130 13.72 8.91 0.55
CA SER A 130 14.06 9.15 1.95
C SER A 130 15.42 8.50 2.22
N LEU A 131 16.49 9.28 2.32
CA LEU A 131 17.79 8.76 2.74
C LEU A 131 17.86 8.51 4.26
N THR A 132 16.77 8.65 5.00
CA THR A 132 16.72 8.45 6.45
C THR A 132 15.33 7.99 6.86
N TYR A 133 15.22 6.71 7.21
CA TYR A 133 14.13 6.17 8.01
C TYR A 133 14.28 6.75 9.43
N ASP A 134 13.36 7.62 9.84
CA ASP A 134 13.31 8.20 11.19
C ASP A 134 12.08 7.66 11.94
N PRO A 135 12.24 6.69 12.86
CA PRO A 135 11.14 6.09 13.61
C PRO A 135 10.44 7.07 14.57
N THR A 136 10.98 8.27 14.79
CA THR A 136 10.34 9.29 15.66
C THR A 136 9.27 10.10 14.94
N ARG A 137 9.37 10.27 13.61
CA ARG A 137 8.36 10.94 12.77
C ARG A 137 7.12 10.08 12.49
N ASP A 138 7.29 8.75 12.54
CA ASP A 138 6.24 7.76 12.26
C ASP A 138 5.33 7.44 13.45
N LYS A 139 5.58 8.00 14.64
CA LYS A 139 4.67 7.86 15.80
C LYS A 139 3.25 8.39 15.52
N ASN A 140 3.07 9.19 14.47
CA ASN A 140 1.78 9.71 14.02
C ASN A 140 1.19 9.02 12.77
N LEU A 141 1.83 8.00 12.20
CA LEU A 141 1.26 7.22 11.09
C LEU A 141 0.24 6.17 11.54
N ILE A 142 0.12 5.91 12.84
CA ILE A 142 -0.94 5.10 13.45
C ILE A 142 -2.21 5.96 13.66
N ARG A 143 -2.68 6.67 12.62
CA ARG A 143 -4.06 7.21 12.57
C ARG A 143 -4.61 7.20 11.15
N ILE A 144 -4.44 6.09 10.43
CA ILE A 144 -5.36 5.76 9.34
C ILE A 144 -6.62 5.18 10.00
N PHE A 145 -7.43 6.10 10.55
CA PHE A 145 -8.80 5.93 11.05
C PHE A 145 -8.99 4.99 12.27
N GLY A 146 -9.30 5.61 13.42
CA GLY A 146 -10.03 4.99 14.54
C GLY A 146 -11.47 4.65 14.15
N GLY A 147 -11.62 3.83 13.12
CA GLY A 147 -12.90 3.49 12.50
C GLY A 147 -12.86 2.20 11.67
N PHE A 148 -11.77 1.42 11.71
CA PHE A 148 -11.88 -0.01 11.44
C PHE A 148 -12.54 -0.66 12.66
N GLY A 149 -13.85 -0.45 12.76
CA GLY A 149 -14.68 -1.13 13.74
C GLY A 149 -14.36 -2.62 13.67
N LYS A 150 -14.23 -3.24 14.85
CA LYS A 150 -14.31 -4.69 14.97
C LYS A 150 -15.59 -5.09 14.24
N TRP A 151 -15.46 -5.63 13.02
CA TRP A 151 -16.57 -6.25 12.34
C TRP A 151 -16.88 -7.50 13.17
N LYS A 152 -17.91 -7.40 14.01
CA LYS A 152 -18.52 -8.57 14.64
C LYS A 152 -19.10 -9.40 13.50
N THR A 153 -18.84 -10.70 13.65
CA THR A 153 -19.21 -11.85 12.81
C THR A 153 -20.56 -11.75 12.13
#